data_AF-A0A839ZWP6-F1
#
_entry.id   AF-A0A839ZWP6-F1
#
_cell.length_a   1.000
_cell.length_b   1.000
_cell.length_c   1.000
_cell.angle_alpha   90.00
_cell.angle_beta   90.00
_cell.angle_gamma   90.00
#
_symmetry.space_group_name_H-M   'P 1'
#
loop_
_entity.id
_entity.type
_entity.pdbx_description
1 polymer ?
#
loop_
_entity_poly.entity_id
_entity_poly.type
_entity_poly.pdbx_seq_one_letter_code
_entity_poly.pdbx_strand_id
1 'polypeptide(L)'
;MATLTIVGGVYGERCIQPAWDAVFGSAGRAAQAVEGLVDEPVELVTYVAADATSSVQDLADRCGATLVAHPSKAFVSFDYLHPLATPAIYPPPAQLSQETPIIVKGDVVLRYGMMEGDAIVEAKSAVYDPQSAFDPQRFSANGSKADRLAIVLNRAEARAMTGIDDPVLAAKELMISEGAEVIVLKRGSHGALVITAVGEHPVPAYETAYVWKVGSGDVFSATFAALWACQGLAPEKAADLASRATAHYVETRSLPTPDVTSLEALTLPPIKPGSGTIYLAAPFFDLGQRWLVEESLSMLNGLGADVFSPVHAVGPGPANYVAPEDIAGLEASDVVFAILNGLDPGTIFEVGYAVKMGIPVVALAQNIKEEDLKMVAGTGCEITEDFASALYRVVWRLP
;
A
#
# COMPACT_ATOMS: atom_id res chain seq x y z
N MET A 1 -6.00 -24.70 -19.96
CA MET A 1 -5.33 -23.58 -19.29
C MET A 1 -5.87 -23.52 -17.87
N ALA A 2 -5.11 -23.08 -16.88
CA ALA A 2 -5.55 -23.14 -15.48
C ALA A 2 -6.52 -21.98 -15.19
N THR A 3 -7.71 -22.29 -14.68
CA THR A 3 -8.68 -21.29 -14.22
C THR A 3 -8.17 -20.65 -12.92
N LEU A 4 -8.20 -19.32 -12.86
CA LEU A 4 -7.87 -18.55 -11.67
C LEU A 4 -9.14 -18.31 -10.84
N THR A 5 -9.18 -18.87 -9.64
CA THR A 5 -10.22 -18.58 -8.65
C THR A 5 -9.67 -17.56 -7.65
N ILE A 6 -10.36 -16.45 -7.47
CA ILE A 6 -10.02 -15.40 -6.51
C ILE A 6 -11.04 -15.48 -5.37
N VAL A 7 -10.58 -15.81 -4.17
CA VAL A 7 -11.41 -15.82 -2.95
C VAL A 7 -10.96 -14.72 -2.00
N GLY A 8 -11.89 -13.86 -1.61
CA GLY A 8 -11.59 -12.72 -0.76
C GLY A 8 -12.75 -11.73 -0.66
N GLY A 9 -12.51 -10.61 0.01
CA GLY A 9 -13.55 -9.65 0.32
C GLY A 9 -13.87 -8.71 -0.83
N VAL A 10 -15.17 -8.45 -1.02
CA VAL A 10 -15.68 -7.35 -1.85
C VAL A 10 -16.37 -6.34 -0.95
N TYR A 11 -15.81 -5.14 -0.90
CA TYR A 11 -16.18 -4.12 0.08
C TYR A 11 -16.52 -2.79 -0.57
N GLY A 12 -17.31 -1.99 0.15
CA GLY A 12 -17.43 -0.56 -0.13
C GLY A 12 -16.16 0.16 0.31
N GLU A 13 -15.67 1.08 -0.51
CA GLU A 13 -14.46 1.84 -0.21
C GLU A 13 -14.70 3.31 -0.49
N ARG A 14 -14.54 4.13 0.54
CA ARG A 14 -14.74 5.57 0.46
C ARG A 14 -13.49 6.30 0.90
N CYS A 15 -13.01 7.24 0.11
CA CYS A 15 -11.92 8.14 0.51
C CYS A 15 -12.42 9.58 0.43
N ILE A 16 -12.17 10.35 1.49
CA ILE A 16 -12.57 11.76 1.54
C ILE A 16 -11.65 12.60 0.64
N GLN A 17 -10.33 12.44 0.76
CA GLN A 17 -9.37 13.24 0.00
C GLN A 17 -8.16 12.42 -0.50
N PRO A 18 -8.00 12.24 -1.81
CA PRO A 18 -8.92 12.65 -2.87
C PRO A 18 -10.23 11.85 -2.81
N ALA A 19 -11.31 12.41 -3.37
CA ALA A 19 -12.62 11.77 -3.35
C ALA A 19 -12.61 10.42 -4.10
N TRP A 20 -13.14 9.39 -3.46
CA TRP A 20 -13.34 8.05 -4.01
C TRP A 20 -14.55 7.41 -3.36
N ASP A 21 -15.37 6.72 -4.14
CA ASP A 21 -16.49 5.90 -3.67
C ASP A 21 -16.69 4.77 -4.67
N ALA A 22 -16.35 3.55 -4.28
CA ALA A 22 -16.42 2.38 -5.16
C ALA A 22 -16.69 1.08 -4.40
N VAL A 23 -17.18 0.08 -5.12
CA VAL A 23 -17.26 -1.30 -4.64
C VAL A 23 -16.14 -2.09 -5.29
N PHE A 24 -15.17 -2.50 -4.49
CA PHE A 24 -14.03 -3.31 -4.92
C PHE A 24 -13.68 -4.34 -3.86
N GLY A 25 -13.10 -3.92 -2.73
CA GLY A 25 -12.36 -4.81 -1.86
C GLY A 25 -11.19 -5.48 -2.59
N SER A 26 -10.46 -6.34 -1.88
CA SER A 26 -9.26 -6.96 -2.43
C SER A 26 -9.55 -7.95 -3.55
N ALA A 27 -10.57 -8.79 -3.39
CA ALA A 27 -10.93 -9.78 -4.41
C ALA A 27 -11.52 -9.12 -5.66
N GLY A 28 -12.38 -8.12 -5.49
CA GLY A 28 -12.96 -7.38 -6.59
C GLY A 28 -11.93 -6.61 -7.40
N ARG A 29 -11.01 -5.92 -6.70
CA ARG A 29 -9.88 -5.24 -7.35
C ARG A 29 -8.95 -6.23 -8.06
N ALA A 30 -8.65 -7.35 -7.43
CA ALA A 30 -7.83 -8.40 -8.03
C ALA A 30 -8.46 -8.96 -9.30
N ALA A 31 -9.78 -9.21 -9.30
CA ALA A 31 -10.51 -9.67 -10.48
C ALA A 31 -10.40 -8.69 -11.65
N GLN A 32 -10.58 -7.39 -11.40
CA GLN A 32 -10.38 -6.39 -12.44
C GLN A 32 -8.91 -6.26 -12.86
N ALA A 33 -7.97 -6.35 -11.93
CA ALA A 33 -6.55 -6.17 -12.21
C ALA A 33 -5.98 -7.22 -13.16
N VAL A 34 -6.48 -8.45 -13.12
CA VAL A 34 -5.96 -9.57 -13.92
C VAL A 34 -6.70 -9.78 -15.25
N GLU A 35 -7.71 -8.96 -15.55
CA GLU A 35 -8.38 -8.98 -16.84
C GLU A 35 -7.33 -8.75 -17.96
N GLY A 36 -7.26 -9.68 -18.92
CA GLY A 36 -6.26 -9.67 -19.99
C GLY A 36 -4.88 -10.24 -19.63
N LEU A 37 -4.61 -10.53 -18.36
CA LEU A 37 -3.44 -11.31 -17.92
C LEU A 37 -3.74 -12.81 -17.80
N VAL A 38 -5.01 -13.19 -17.80
CA VAL A 38 -5.46 -14.58 -17.80
C VAL A 38 -6.33 -14.85 -19.03
N ASP A 39 -6.23 -16.06 -19.58
CA ASP A 39 -6.93 -16.45 -20.82
C ASP A 39 -8.41 -16.76 -20.60
N GLU A 40 -8.75 -17.27 -19.42
CA GLU A 40 -10.11 -17.68 -19.04
C GLU A 40 -10.72 -16.70 -18.04
N PRO A 41 -12.06 -16.52 -18.04
CA PRO A 41 -12.76 -15.77 -17.01
C PRO A 41 -12.38 -16.22 -15.60
N VAL A 42 -12.11 -15.27 -14.71
CA VAL A 42 -11.85 -15.57 -13.29
C VAL A 42 -13.13 -15.96 -12.57
N GLU A 43 -13.01 -16.86 -11.60
CA GLU A 43 -14.09 -17.10 -10.62
C GLU A 43 -13.87 -16.17 -9.41
N LEU A 44 -14.83 -15.28 -9.16
CA LEU A 44 -14.81 -14.39 -8.00
C LEU A 44 -15.67 -14.99 -6.89
N VAL A 45 -15.03 -15.50 -5.83
CA VAL A 45 -15.69 -16.14 -4.69
C VAL A 45 -15.65 -15.19 -3.49
N THR A 46 -16.81 -14.74 -3.02
CA THR A 46 -16.90 -13.74 -1.94
C THR A 46 -18.17 -13.93 -1.11
N TYR A 47 -18.12 -13.42 0.12
CA TYR A 47 -19.35 -13.15 0.86
C TYR A 47 -20.09 -11.95 0.26
N VAL A 48 -21.42 -11.99 0.28
CA VAL A 48 -22.32 -11.00 -0.30
C VAL A 48 -23.52 -10.83 0.62
N ALA A 49 -23.70 -9.61 1.11
CA ALA A 49 -24.89 -9.23 1.87
C ALA A 49 -26.06 -8.93 0.92
N ALA A 50 -27.28 -9.15 1.41
CA ALA A 50 -28.48 -9.02 0.58
C ALA A 50 -28.63 -7.63 -0.08
N ASP A 51 -28.26 -6.58 0.64
CA ASP A 51 -28.31 -5.17 0.20
C ASP A 51 -27.17 -4.78 -0.78
N ALA A 52 -26.11 -5.59 -0.88
CA ALA A 52 -24.99 -5.36 -1.78
C ALA A 52 -25.00 -6.23 -3.06
N THR A 53 -25.95 -7.16 -3.16
CA THR A 53 -26.04 -8.14 -4.27
C THR A 53 -25.90 -7.50 -5.66
N SER A 54 -26.62 -6.42 -5.94
CA SER A 54 -26.56 -5.73 -7.24
C SER A 54 -25.17 -5.16 -7.50
N SER A 55 -24.60 -4.43 -6.54
CA SER A 55 -23.30 -3.77 -6.71
C SER A 55 -22.16 -4.76 -6.89
N VAL A 56 -22.20 -5.90 -6.20
CA VAL A 56 -21.20 -6.98 -6.34
C VAL A 56 -21.35 -7.70 -7.68
N GLN A 57 -22.59 -7.96 -8.13
CA GLN A 57 -22.83 -8.54 -9.45
C GLN A 57 -22.37 -7.59 -10.56
N ASP A 58 -22.70 -6.29 -10.46
CA ASP A 58 -22.27 -5.27 -11.43
C ASP A 58 -20.73 -5.19 -11.51
N LEU A 59 -20.04 -5.35 -10.38
CA LEU A 59 -18.59 -5.44 -10.36
C LEU A 59 -18.07 -6.69 -11.08
N ALA A 60 -18.62 -7.87 -10.78
CA ALA A 60 -18.21 -9.11 -11.42
C ALA A 60 -18.42 -9.04 -12.95
N ASP A 61 -19.57 -8.52 -13.39
CA ASP A 61 -19.90 -8.36 -14.81
C ASP A 61 -18.92 -7.42 -15.52
N ARG A 62 -18.54 -6.29 -14.88
CA ARG A 62 -17.54 -5.36 -15.41
C ARG A 62 -16.15 -5.99 -15.56
N CYS A 63 -15.81 -6.96 -14.71
CA CYS A 63 -14.53 -7.67 -14.77
C CYS A 63 -14.58 -8.90 -15.71
N GLY A 64 -15.75 -9.22 -16.29
CA GLY A 64 -15.95 -10.49 -17.00
C GLY A 64 -15.80 -11.72 -16.10
N ALA A 65 -15.98 -11.57 -14.78
CA ALA A 65 -15.79 -12.63 -13.79
C ALA A 65 -17.09 -13.43 -13.55
N THR A 66 -16.94 -14.72 -13.24
CA THR A 66 -18.06 -15.54 -12.75
C THR A 66 -18.18 -15.37 -11.23
N LEU A 67 -19.26 -14.74 -10.76
CA LEU A 67 -19.51 -14.56 -9.32
C LEU A 67 -20.01 -15.85 -8.66
N VAL A 68 -19.31 -16.27 -7.60
CA VAL A 68 -19.73 -17.33 -6.66
C VAL A 68 -20.02 -16.68 -5.32
N ALA A 69 -21.27 -16.28 -5.13
CA ALA A 69 -21.71 -15.54 -3.94
C ALA A 69 -22.04 -16.47 -2.76
N HIS A 70 -21.50 -16.17 -1.59
CA HIS A 70 -21.87 -16.75 -0.31
C HIS A 70 -22.62 -15.72 0.54
N PRO A 71 -23.70 -16.07 1.25
CA PRO A 71 -24.45 -15.08 2.02
C PRO A 71 -23.64 -14.54 3.21
N SER A 72 -23.74 -13.23 3.46
CA SER A 72 -23.33 -12.60 4.72
C SER A 72 -24.42 -11.70 5.29
N LYS A 73 -24.34 -11.42 6.60
CA LYS A 73 -25.33 -10.59 7.31
C LYS A 73 -25.25 -9.10 7.03
N ALA A 74 -24.07 -8.59 6.67
CA ALA A 74 -23.84 -7.15 6.51
C ALA A 74 -22.79 -6.90 5.44
N PHE A 75 -22.99 -5.83 4.65
CA PHE A 75 -22.00 -5.35 3.71
C PHE A 75 -20.93 -4.54 4.44
N VAL A 76 -19.66 -4.93 4.29
CA VAL A 76 -18.54 -4.24 4.94
C VAL A 76 -18.03 -3.10 4.06
N SER A 77 -17.71 -1.97 4.70
CA SER A 77 -17.15 -0.80 4.05
C SER A 77 -15.97 -0.21 4.83
N PHE A 78 -15.06 0.41 4.09
CA PHE A 78 -13.83 1.01 4.57
C PHE A 78 -13.81 2.50 4.20
N ASP A 79 -13.74 3.36 5.22
CA ASP A 79 -13.77 4.80 5.06
C ASP A 79 -12.41 5.40 5.43
N TYR A 80 -11.76 6.00 4.44
CA TYR A 80 -10.44 6.62 4.53
C TYR A 80 -10.57 8.14 4.54
N LEU A 81 -9.84 8.80 5.43
CA LEU A 81 -9.67 10.24 5.35
C LEU A 81 -8.78 10.63 4.15
N HIS A 82 -7.68 9.90 3.99
CA HIS A 82 -6.77 9.94 2.84
C HIS A 82 -6.21 8.53 2.58
N PRO A 83 -5.55 8.27 1.43
CA PRO A 83 -5.16 6.92 1.02
C PRO A 83 -4.18 6.18 1.95
N LEU A 84 -3.52 6.89 2.87
CA LEU A 84 -2.58 6.30 3.84
C LEU A 84 -3.19 6.10 5.22
N ALA A 85 -4.38 6.65 5.47
CA ALA A 85 -5.03 6.59 6.77
C ALA A 85 -5.45 5.15 7.10
N THR A 86 -5.44 4.82 8.39
CA THR A 86 -6.16 3.64 8.89
C THR A 86 -7.66 3.88 8.68
N PRO A 87 -8.38 3.01 7.93
CA PRO A 87 -9.78 3.23 7.64
C PRO A 87 -10.67 3.00 8.86
N ALA A 88 -11.77 3.76 8.93
CA ALA A 88 -12.90 3.37 9.76
C ALA A 88 -13.68 2.25 9.04
N ILE A 89 -13.93 1.16 9.75
CA ILE A 89 -14.62 -0.03 9.20
C ILE A 89 -16.08 -0.02 9.65
N TYR A 90 -17.00 -0.22 8.71
CA TYR A 90 -18.43 -0.26 8.96
C TYR A 90 -19.08 -1.54 8.41
N PRO A 91 -19.88 -2.27 9.21
CA PRO A 91 -20.05 -2.07 10.65
C PRO A 91 -18.72 -2.31 11.40
N PRO A 92 -18.56 -1.77 12.63
CA PRO A 92 -17.35 -1.96 13.41
C PRO A 92 -17.00 -3.45 13.56
N PRO A 93 -15.72 -3.86 13.53
CA PRO A 93 -15.34 -5.28 13.55
C PRO A 93 -15.94 -6.09 14.70
N ALA A 94 -16.11 -5.47 15.87
CA ALA A 94 -16.74 -6.09 17.04
C ALA A 94 -18.22 -6.47 16.85
N GLN A 95 -18.89 -5.95 15.80
CA GLN A 95 -20.28 -6.24 15.46
C GLN A 95 -20.40 -7.20 14.28
N LEU A 96 -19.28 -7.57 13.63
CA LEU A 96 -19.30 -8.52 12.54
C LEU A 96 -19.51 -9.94 13.08
N SER A 97 -20.48 -10.64 12.49
CA SER A 97 -20.61 -12.07 12.70
C SER A 97 -19.59 -12.79 11.82
N GLN A 98 -18.91 -13.79 12.40
CA GLN A 98 -18.12 -14.73 11.62
C GLN A 98 -19.05 -15.71 10.90
N GLU A 99 -19.01 -15.70 9.57
CA GLU A 99 -19.77 -16.57 8.69
C GLU A 99 -19.09 -17.94 8.55
N THR A 100 -19.82 -18.91 7.98
CA THR A 100 -19.26 -20.25 7.74
C THR A 100 -18.14 -20.17 6.70
N PRO A 101 -16.96 -20.77 6.94
CA PRO A 101 -15.85 -20.71 6.00
C PRO A 101 -16.23 -21.18 4.59
N ILE A 102 -15.78 -20.44 3.58
CA ILE A 102 -15.92 -20.79 2.16
C ILE A 102 -14.97 -21.94 1.85
N ILE A 103 -15.44 -22.94 1.11
CA ILE A 103 -14.61 -24.06 0.65
C ILE A 103 -14.32 -23.88 -0.83
N VAL A 104 -13.05 -23.75 -1.20
CA VAL A 104 -12.61 -23.55 -2.59
C VAL A 104 -11.68 -24.68 -3.00
N LYS A 105 -11.95 -25.24 -4.18
CA LYS A 105 -11.06 -26.19 -4.85
C LYS A 105 -10.81 -25.73 -6.27
N GLY A 106 -9.55 -25.63 -6.69
CA GLY A 106 -9.22 -25.10 -8.01
C GLY A 106 -7.80 -25.41 -8.46
N ASP A 107 -7.50 -25.08 -9.72
CA ASP A 107 -6.14 -25.22 -10.23
C ASP A 107 -5.23 -24.14 -9.64
N VAL A 108 -5.62 -22.87 -9.81
CA VAL A 108 -4.93 -21.72 -9.21
C VAL A 108 -5.90 -20.97 -8.31
N VAL A 109 -5.52 -20.74 -7.06
CA VAL A 109 -6.33 -19.96 -6.11
C VAL A 109 -5.53 -18.79 -5.56
N LEU A 110 -6.04 -17.58 -5.74
CA LEU A 110 -5.60 -16.39 -5.01
C LEU A 110 -6.53 -16.19 -3.81
N ARG A 111 -5.99 -16.36 -2.60
CA ARG A 111 -6.73 -16.21 -1.35
C ARG A 111 -6.33 -14.93 -0.63
N TYR A 112 -7.30 -14.08 -0.39
CA TYR A 112 -7.20 -12.94 0.51
C TYR A 112 -7.84 -13.24 1.87
N GLY A 113 -7.39 -12.55 2.91
CA GLY A 113 -8.14 -12.43 4.16
C GLY A 113 -9.48 -11.72 3.95
N MET A 114 -10.46 -12.03 4.80
CA MET A 114 -11.81 -11.48 4.76
C MET A 114 -12.26 -11.05 6.16
N MET A 115 -13.19 -10.09 6.22
CA MET A 115 -13.74 -9.58 7.46
C MET A 115 -14.90 -10.44 7.96
N GLU A 116 -15.67 -11.00 7.03
CA GLU A 116 -16.88 -11.79 7.30
C GLU A 116 -16.57 -13.21 7.73
N GLY A 117 -15.46 -13.79 7.32
CA GLY A 117 -15.13 -15.18 7.59
C GLY A 117 -13.82 -15.60 6.96
N ASP A 118 -13.67 -16.90 6.71
CA ASP A 118 -12.41 -17.47 6.20
C ASP A 118 -12.66 -18.34 4.95
N ALA A 119 -11.58 -18.68 4.25
CA ALA A 119 -11.60 -19.58 3.11
C ALA A 119 -10.64 -20.76 3.33
N ILE A 120 -11.16 -21.99 3.20
CA ILE A 120 -10.37 -23.22 3.21
C ILE A 120 -10.13 -23.64 1.77
N VAL A 121 -8.87 -23.62 1.35
CA VAL A 121 -8.45 -23.78 -0.04
C VAL A 121 -7.75 -25.13 -0.24
N GLU A 122 -8.10 -25.85 -1.30
CA GLU A 122 -7.34 -26.99 -1.82
C GLU A 122 -7.00 -26.73 -3.29
N ALA A 123 -5.73 -26.44 -3.60
CA ALA A 123 -5.32 -26.00 -4.94
C ALA A 123 -4.04 -26.67 -5.46
N LYS A 124 -3.84 -26.72 -6.78
CA LYS A 124 -2.52 -27.09 -7.32
C LYS A 124 -1.50 -25.98 -7.08
N SER A 125 -1.89 -24.73 -7.29
CA SER A 125 -1.08 -23.55 -6.94
C SER A 125 -1.93 -22.56 -6.15
N ALA A 126 -1.42 -22.09 -5.02
CA ALA A 126 -2.07 -21.07 -4.21
C ALA A 126 -1.16 -19.85 -4.02
N VAL A 127 -1.74 -18.66 -4.16
CA VAL A 127 -1.15 -17.41 -3.68
C VAL A 127 -1.97 -16.94 -2.48
N TYR A 128 -1.33 -16.76 -1.34
CA TYR A 128 -1.99 -16.33 -0.11
C TYR A 128 -1.52 -14.94 0.31
N ASP A 129 -2.45 -13.99 0.37
CA ASP A 129 -2.23 -12.67 0.95
C ASP A 129 -3.13 -12.50 2.18
N PRO A 130 -2.57 -12.53 3.40
CA PRO A 130 -3.36 -12.59 4.63
C PRO A 130 -4.31 -11.41 4.83
N GLN A 131 -3.95 -10.23 4.32
CA GLN A 131 -4.72 -8.98 4.43
C GLN A 131 -5.43 -8.74 5.78
N SER A 132 -4.73 -9.06 6.87
CA SER A 132 -5.31 -8.98 8.20
C SER A 132 -4.46 -8.08 9.06
N ALA A 133 -5.02 -6.92 9.40
CA ALA A 133 -4.39 -5.97 10.31
C ALA A 133 -4.43 -6.44 11.78
N PHE A 134 -5.37 -7.34 12.13
CA PHE A 134 -5.65 -7.71 13.52
C PHE A 134 -5.09 -9.07 13.92
N ASP A 135 -5.18 -10.05 13.03
CA ASP A 135 -4.80 -11.43 13.34
C ASP A 135 -4.49 -12.21 12.04
N PRO A 136 -3.32 -11.98 11.42
CA PRO A 136 -2.92 -12.71 10.22
C PRO A 136 -2.59 -14.16 10.59
N GLN A 137 -3.32 -15.09 9.99
CA GLN A 137 -3.19 -16.53 10.25
C GLN A 137 -2.28 -17.21 9.20
N ARG A 138 -1.64 -18.30 9.60
CA ARG A 138 -0.88 -19.14 8.65
C ARG A 138 -1.83 -19.75 7.61
N PHE A 139 -1.35 -19.98 6.39
CA PHE A 139 -2.17 -20.54 5.31
C PHE A 139 -2.75 -21.90 5.71
N SER A 140 -1.90 -22.75 6.28
CA SER A 140 -2.23 -24.12 6.70
C SER A 140 -3.10 -24.22 7.97
N ALA A 141 -3.26 -23.13 8.73
CA ALA A 141 -3.88 -23.14 10.07
C ALA A 141 -5.35 -23.61 10.06
N ASN A 142 -6.08 -23.32 9.00
CA ASN A 142 -7.49 -23.71 8.84
C ASN A 142 -7.68 -25.01 8.04
N GLY A 143 -6.59 -25.71 7.72
CA GLY A 143 -6.60 -26.92 6.90
C GLY A 143 -6.44 -26.70 5.40
N SER A 144 -6.17 -25.47 4.93
CA SER A 144 -5.86 -25.20 3.53
C SER A 144 -4.58 -25.91 3.08
N LYS A 145 -4.53 -26.30 1.80
CA LYS A 145 -3.43 -27.07 1.19
C LYS A 145 -3.21 -26.60 -0.25
N ALA A 146 -1.94 -26.59 -0.66
CA ALA A 146 -1.58 -26.41 -2.05
C ALA A 146 -0.32 -27.22 -2.42
N ASP A 147 -0.22 -27.70 -3.67
CA ASP A 147 1.00 -28.38 -4.14
C ASP A 147 2.16 -27.38 -4.31
N ARG A 148 1.83 -26.16 -4.77
CA ARG A 148 2.73 -25.00 -4.85
C ARG A 148 2.12 -23.84 -4.10
N LEU A 149 2.85 -23.25 -3.16
CA LEU A 149 2.36 -22.14 -2.33
C LEU A 149 3.30 -20.94 -2.45
N ALA A 150 2.71 -19.78 -2.75
CA ALA A 150 3.33 -18.48 -2.55
C ALA A 150 2.59 -17.71 -1.45
N ILE A 151 3.33 -17.08 -0.53
CA ILE A 151 2.75 -16.20 0.50
C ILE A 151 3.23 -14.78 0.25
N VAL A 152 2.30 -13.85 0.11
CA VAL A 152 2.56 -12.42 -0.16
C VAL A 152 2.15 -11.62 1.07
N LEU A 153 3.10 -11.14 1.85
CA LEU A 153 2.85 -10.52 3.15
C LEU A 153 3.82 -9.38 3.45
N ASN A 154 3.47 -8.50 4.37
CA ASN A 154 4.33 -7.42 4.85
C ASN A 154 5.11 -7.82 6.13
N ARG A 155 6.00 -6.94 6.59
CA ARG A 155 6.81 -7.16 7.82
C ARG A 155 5.95 -7.40 9.08
N ALA A 156 4.88 -6.63 9.26
CA ALA A 156 4.03 -6.75 10.44
C ALA A 156 3.27 -8.09 10.46
N GLU A 157 2.78 -8.53 9.29
CA GLU A 157 2.13 -9.83 9.12
C GLU A 157 3.11 -10.98 9.36
N ALA A 158 4.32 -10.91 8.79
CA ALA A 158 5.37 -11.91 9.01
C ALA A 158 5.75 -12.01 10.50
N ARG A 159 5.93 -10.86 11.17
CA ARG A 159 6.19 -10.80 12.61
C ARG A 159 5.05 -11.41 13.42
N ALA A 160 3.80 -11.08 13.09
CA ALA A 160 2.62 -11.57 13.81
C ALA A 160 2.48 -13.10 13.71
N MET A 161 2.76 -13.70 12.54
CA MET A 161 2.67 -15.15 12.34
C MET A 161 3.81 -15.98 12.95
N THR A 162 4.98 -15.36 13.14
CA THR A 162 6.22 -16.07 13.53
C THR A 162 6.74 -15.68 14.91
N GLY A 163 6.39 -14.50 15.40
CA GLY A 163 7.00 -13.87 16.56
C GLY A 163 8.43 -13.34 16.33
N ILE A 164 8.92 -13.34 15.08
CA ILE A 164 10.30 -12.95 14.74
C ILE A 164 10.33 -11.50 14.24
N ASP A 165 11.21 -10.68 14.84
CA ASP A 165 11.34 -9.25 14.51
C ASP A 165 12.09 -8.97 13.20
N ASP A 166 13.07 -9.82 12.87
CA ASP A 166 13.79 -9.74 11.61
C ASP A 166 12.91 -10.30 10.48
N PRO A 167 12.56 -9.46 9.49
CA PRO A 167 11.57 -9.85 8.50
C PRO A 167 12.06 -10.94 7.53
N VAL A 168 13.37 -11.04 7.30
CA VAL A 168 13.94 -12.07 6.42
C VAL A 168 13.97 -13.42 7.13
N LEU A 169 14.34 -13.45 8.42
CA LEU A 169 14.26 -14.66 9.25
C LEU A 169 12.80 -15.13 9.43
N ALA A 170 11.86 -14.20 9.65
CA ALA A 170 10.44 -14.50 9.71
C ALA A 170 9.94 -15.16 8.41
N ALA A 171 10.29 -14.58 7.26
CA ALA A 171 9.92 -15.13 5.96
C ALA A 171 10.55 -16.51 5.70
N LYS A 172 11.82 -16.72 6.08
CA LYS A 172 12.48 -18.02 5.97
C LYS A 172 11.84 -19.09 6.86
N GLU A 173 11.40 -18.72 8.06
CA GLU A 173 10.65 -19.63 8.93
C GLU A 173 9.32 -20.02 8.29
N LEU A 174 8.54 -19.06 7.79
CA LEU A 174 7.27 -19.33 7.11
C LEU A 174 7.44 -20.22 5.90
N MET A 175 8.49 -19.99 5.11
CA MET A 175 8.82 -20.82 3.95
C MET A 175 8.99 -22.30 4.35
N ILE A 176 9.67 -22.56 5.46
CA ILE A 176 9.89 -23.92 5.98
C ILE A 176 8.62 -24.49 6.60
N SER A 177 7.96 -23.73 7.47
CA SER A 177 6.83 -24.23 8.27
C SER A 177 5.57 -24.47 7.46
N GLU A 178 5.34 -23.64 6.43
CA GLU A 178 4.19 -23.76 5.52
C GLU A 178 4.53 -24.57 4.27
N GLY A 179 5.80 -24.95 4.06
CA GLY A 179 6.25 -25.58 2.83
C GLY A 179 6.06 -24.70 1.60
N ALA A 180 6.19 -23.37 1.77
CA ALA A 180 5.99 -22.42 0.68
C ALA A 180 7.16 -22.50 -0.32
N GLU A 181 6.82 -22.44 -1.60
CA GLU A 181 7.81 -22.34 -2.69
C GLU A 181 8.37 -20.92 -2.77
N VAL A 182 7.51 -19.92 -2.51
CA VAL A 182 7.84 -18.50 -2.61
C VAL A 182 7.28 -17.73 -1.42
N ILE A 183 8.09 -16.85 -0.83
CA ILE A 183 7.61 -15.79 0.05
C ILE A 183 7.91 -14.45 -0.60
N VAL A 184 6.90 -13.60 -0.77
CA VAL A 184 7.07 -12.22 -1.21
C VAL A 184 6.84 -11.29 -0.02
N LEU A 185 7.92 -10.72 0.49
CA LEU A 185 7.89 -9.77 1.58
C LEU A 185 7.73 -8.34 1.02
N LYS A 186 6.53 -7.77 1.17
CA LYS A 186 6.17 -6.39 0.80
C LYS A 186 6.85 -5.40 1.74
N ARG A 187 7.54 -4.39 1.20
CA ARG A 187 8.28 -3.35 1.96
C ARG A 187 7.84 -1.92 1.61
N GLY A 188 6.59 -1.73 1.18
CA GLY A 188 6.01 -0.40 0.92
C GLY A 188 6.83 0.42 -0.07
N SER A 189 7.25 1.62 0.34
CA SER A 189 8.11 2.53 -0.44
C SER A 189 9.47 1.93 -0.83
N HIS A 190 9.88 0.83 -0.19
CA HIS A 190 11.15 0.16 -0.41
C HIS A 190 11.04 -1.05 -1.37
N GLY A 191 9.91 -1.25 -2.04
CA GLY A 191 9.69 -2.38 -2.97
C GLY A 191 9.32 -3.68 -2.26
N ALA A 192 9.85 -4.80 -2.72
CA ALA A 192 9.61 -6.13 -2.15
C ALA A 192 10.89 -6.98 -2.13
N LEU A 193 10.86 -8.09 -1.39
CA LEU A 193 11.89 -9.11 -1.39
C LEU A 193 11.24 -10.46 -1.68
N VAL A 194 11.65 -11.11 -2.77
CA VAL A 194 11.23 -12.47 -3.11
C VAL A 194 12.22 -13.44 -2.51
N ILE A 195 11.74 -14.40 -1.73
CA ILE A 195 12.53 -15.41 -1.04
C ILE A 195 12.08 -16.78 -1.56
N THR A 196 13.06 -17.56 -2.02
CA THR A 196 12.85 -18.91 -2.55
C THR A 196 13.94 -19.85 -2.02
N ALA A 197 13.87 -21.13 -2.37
CA ALA A 197 14.94 -22.09 -2.05
C ALA A 197 16.29 -21.75 -2.69
N VAL A 198 16.31 -20.96 -3.78
CA VAL A 198 17.56 -20.59 -4.47
C VAL A 198 18.19 -19.31 -3.91
N GLY A 199 17.42 -18.47 -3.21
CA GLY A 199 17.95 -17.25 -2.59
C GLY A 199 16.93 -16.13 -2.44
N GLU A 200 17.47 -14.93 -2.20
CA GLU A 200 16.73 -13.68 -1.99
C GLU A 200 16.91 -12.76 -3.20
N HIS A 201 15.80 -12.26 -3.74
CA HIS A 201 15.75 -11.43 -4.93
C HIS A 201 15.05 -10.11 -4.61
N PRO A 202 15.77 -8.99 -4.49
CA PRO A 202 15.16 -7.69 -4.25
C PRO A 202 14.39 -7.24 -5.50
N VAL A 203 13.18 -6.74 -5.30
CA VAL A 203 12.33 -6.16 -6.33
C VAL A 203 12.13 -4.68 -5.99
N PRO A 204 12.48 -3.74 -6.89
CA PRO A 204 12.35 -2.32 -6.60
C PRO A 204 10.88 -1.88 -6.54
N ALA A 205 10.59 -0.83 -5.79
CA ALA A 205 9.44 0.02 -6.07
C ALA A 205 9.79 0.95 -7.23
N TYR A 206 8.82 1.52 -7.90
CA TYR A 206 9.03 2.44 -9.02
C TYR A 206 8.48 3.82 -8.69
N GLU A 207 9.23 4.87 -9.03
CA GLU A 207 8.85 6.25 -8.77
C GLU A 207 7.63 6.63 -9.61
N THR A 208 6.63 7.24 -8.98
CA THR A 208 5.41 7.72 -9.63
C THR A 208 5.19 9.20 -9.33
N ALA A 209 4.50 9.92 -10.22
CA ALA A 209 4.16 11.33 -9.97
C ALA A 209 3.07 11.48 -8.88
N TYR A 210 2.15 10.51 -8.83
CA TYR A 210 1.05 10.46 -7.87
C TYR A 210 1.04 9.12 -7.13
N VAL A 211 0.53 9.12 -5.88
CA VAL A 211 0.49 7.93 -5.04
C VAL A 211 -0.93 7.66 -4.49
N TRP A 212 -1.67 6.81 -5.19
CA TRP A 212 -2.88 6.19 -4.70
C TRP A 212 -2.60 4.83 -4.05
N LYS A 213 -2.62 4.78 -2.71
CA LYS A 213 -2.20 3.57 -1.97
C LYS A 213 -3.29 2.52 -1.82
N VAL A 214 -4.57 2.90 -1.74
CA VAL A 214 -5.69 1.98 -1.48
C VAL A 214 -5.72 0.90 -2.55
N GLY A 215 -5.60 -0.36 -2.15
CA GLY A 215 -5.63 -1.51 -3.05
C GLY A 215 -4.38 -1.79 -3.88
N SER A 216 -3.32 -1.00 -3.71
CA SER A 216 -2.02 -1.25 -4.39
C SER A 216 -1.43 -2.63 -4.11
N GLY A 217 -1.64 -3.16 -2.90
CA GLY A 217 -1.24 -4.51 -2.53
C GLY A 217 -2.04 -5.60 -3.23
N ASP A 218 -3.33 -5.37 -3.48
CA ASP A 218 -4.20 -6.31 -4.18
C ASP A 218 -3.79 -6.43 -5.64
N VAL A 219 -3.45 -5.30 -6.28
CA VAL A 219 -2.90 -5.29 -7.65
C VAL A 219 -1.60 -6.09 -7.70
N PHE A 220 -0.71 -5.88 -6.73
CA PHE A 220 0.53 -6.65 -6.65
C PHE A 220 0.26 -8.15 -6.56
N SER A 221 -0.54 -8.57 -5.57
CA SER A 221 -0.82 -9.98 -5.30
C SER A 221 -1.58 -10.65 -6.45
N ALA A 222 -2.49 -9.92 -7.10
CA ALA A 222 -3.26 -10.41 -8.25
C ALA A 222 -2.39 -10.56 -9.51
N THR A 223 -1.61 -9.54 -9.87
CA THR A 223 -0.67 -9.62 -10.99
C THR A 223 0.37 -10.71 -10.74
N PHE A 224 0.91 -10.81 -9.52
CA PHE A 224 1.84 -11.88 -9.17
C PHE A 224 1.20 -13.27 -9.35
N ALA A 225 -0.05 -13.47 -8.88
CA ALA A 225 -0.76 -14.73 -9.03
C ALA A 225 -0.99 -15.11 -10.50
N ALA A 226 -1.46 -14.16 -11.32
CA ALA A 226 -1.65 -14.40 -12.76
C ALA A 226 -0.34 -14.82 -13.44
N LEU A 227 0.76 -14.12 -13.15
CA LEU A 227 2.03 -14.36 -13.82
C LEU A 227 2.77 -15.61 -13.30
N TRP A 228 2.88 -15.77 -11.99
CA TRP A 228 3.60 -16.90 -11.39
C TRP A 228 2.79 -18.20 -11.44
N ALA A 229 1.51 -18.17 -11.04
CA ALA A 229 0.73 -19.39 -10.89
C ALA A 229 0.00 -19.80 -12.19
N CYS A 230 -0.56 -18.84 -12.95
CA CYS A 230 -1.27 -19.17 -14.20
C CYS A 230 -0.32 -19.29 -15.40
N GLN A 231 0.62 -18.36 -15.56
CA GLN A 231 1.55 -18.34 -16.71
C GLN A 231 2.88 -19.04 -16.44
N GLY A 232 3.20 -19.39 -15.19
CA GLY A 232 4.42 -20.13 -14.84
C GLY A 232 5.71 -19.32 -14.94
N LEU A 233 5.65 -17.98 -14.87
CA LEU A 233 6.83 -17.12 -14.83
C LEU A 233 7.66 -17.36 -13.56
N ALA A 234 8.97 -17.11 -13.65
CA ALA A 234 9.86 -17.17 -12.51
C ALA A 234 9.41 -16.17 -11.41
N PRO A 235 9.49 -16.53 -10.11
CA PRO A 235 8.99 -15.71 -9.01
C PRO A 235 9.50 -14.27 -9.02
N GLU A 236 10.79 -14.07 -9.26
CA GLU A 236 11.44 -12.76 -9.31
C GLU A 236 10.94 -11.91 -10.49
N LYS A 237 10.66 -12.53 -11.63
CA LYS A 237 10.14 -11.85 -12.82
C LYS A 237 8.66 -11.49 -12.65
N ALA A 238 7.87 -12.41 -12.11
CA ALA A 238 6.46 -12.17 -11.79
C ALA A 238 6.32 -11.03 -10.76
N ALA A 239 7.16 -11.00 -9.74
CA ALA A 239 7.16 -9.95 -8.72
C ALA A 239 7.63 -8.59 -9.27
N ASP A 240 8.62 -8.55 -10.16
CA ASP A 240 9.02 -7.30 -10.83
C ASP A 240 7.87 -6.71 -11.67
N LEU A 241 7.21 -7.54 -12.48
CA LEU A 241 6.06 -7.13 -13.27
C LEU A 241 4.87 -6.73 -12.38
N ALA A 242 4.65 -7.42 -11.27
CA ALA A 242 3.66 -7.03 -10.27
C ALA A 242 3.99 -5.67 -9.64
N SER A 243 5.26 -5.38 -9.34
CA SER A 243 5.68 -4.08 -8.82
C SER A 243 5.45 -2.94 -9.84
N ARG A 244 5.71 -3.22 -11.13
CA ARG A 244 5.42 -2.29 -12.24
C ARG A 244 3.92 -2.04 -12.42
N ALA A 245 3.11 -3.10 -12.34
CA ALA A 245 1.66 -3.03 -12.36
C ALA A 245 1.12 -2.18 -11.20
N THR A 246 1.64 -2.42 -9.99
CA THR A 246 1.33 -1.61 -8.82
C THR A 246 1.71 -0.15 -9.04
N ALA A 247 2.88 0.15 -9.59
CA ALA A 247 3.27 1.54 -9.86
C ALA A 247 2.34 2.21 -10.87
N HIS A 248 1.98 1.53 -11.96
CA HIS A 248 0.99 2.02 -12.92
C HIS A 248 -0.37 2.32 -12.26
N TYR A 249 -0.86 1.39 -11.42
CA TYR A 249 -2.11 1.58 -10.70
C TYR A 249 -2.04 2.73 -9.69
N VAL A 250 -0.96 2.80 -8.92
CA VAL A 250 -0.73 3.83 -7.89
C VAL A 250 -0.70 5.22 -8.53
N GLU A 251 -0.11 5.35 -9.72
CA GLU A 251 -0.04 6.61 -10.45
C GLU A 251 -1.35 7.01 -11.11
N THR A 252 -2.07 6.06 -11.72
CA THR A 252 -3.19 6.37 -12.63
C THR A 252 -4.56 6.00 -12.09
N ARG A 253 -4.63 5.19 -11.02
CA ARG A 253 -5.84 4.50 -10.52
C ARG A 253 -6.55 3.65 -11.57
N SER A 254 -5.86 3.30 -12.64
CA SER A 254 -6.43 2.59 -13.78
C SER A 254 -6.32 1.08 -13.61
N LEU A 255 -7.41 0.39 -13.96
CA LEU A 255 -7.51 -1.05 -14.12
C LEU A 255 -8.26 -1.31 -15.44
N PRO A 256 -7.97 -2.41 -16.14
CA PRO A 256 -7.10 -3.53 -15.75
C PRO A 256 -5.61 -3.23 -15.85
N THR A 257 -4.78 -4.16 -15.36
CA THR A 257 -3.32 -4.05 -15.46
C THR A 257 -2.87 -4.13 -16.93
N PRO A 258 -1.89 -3.33 -17.37
CA PRO A 258 -1.29 -3.48 -18.70
C PRO A 258 -0.74 -4.90 -18.94
N ASP A 259 -0.70 -5.33 -20.20
CA ASP A 259 -0.08 -6.59 -20.56
C ASP A 259 1.43 -6.61 -20.23
N VAL A 260 2.03 -7.81 -20.24
CA VAL A 260 3.45 -8.01 -19.90
C VAL A 260 4.39 -7.14 -20.73
N THR A 261 4.15 -7.00 -22.04
CA THR A 261 5.01 -6.21 -22.93
C THR A 261 4.94 -4.72 -22.56
N SER A 262 3.73 -4.25 -22.28
CA SER A 262 3.46 -2.88 -21.86
C SER A 262 4.11 -2.57 -20.49
N LEU A 263 4.03 -3.50 -19.53
CA LEU A 263 4.69 -3.37 -18.22
C LEU A 263 6.21 -3.32 -18.33
N GLU A 264 6.81 -4.16 -19.18
CA GLU A 264 8.25 -4.15 -19.45
C GLU A 264 8.71 -2.85 -20.11
N ALA A 265 7.86 -2.25 -20.93
CA ALA A 265 8.13 -0.97 -21.60
C ALA A 265 7.97 0.26 -20.71
N LEU A 266 7.42 0.11 -19.48
CA LEU A 266 7.30 1.23 -18.54
C LEU A 266 8.68 1.80 -18.19
N THR A 267 8.82 3.11 -18.36
CA THR A 267 10.06 3.88 -18.14
C THR A 267 10.15 4.46 -16.73
N LEU A 268 9.35 3.96 -15.78
CA LEU A 268 9.37 4.46 -14.41
C LEU A 268 10.73 4.16 -13.75
N PRO A 269 11.39 5.14 -13.10
CA PRO A 269 12.66 4.91 -12.42
C PRO A 269 12.50 3.94 -11.24
N PRO A 270 13.38 2.92 -11.09
CA PRO A 270 13.39 2.11 -9.90
C PRO A 270 13.90 2.91 -8.71
N ILE A 271 13.15 2.88 -7.61
CA ILE A 271 13.52 3.50 -6.34
C ILE A 271 14.65 2.69 -5.69
N LYS A 272 15.71 3.39 -5.31
CA LYS A 272 16.68 2.89 -4.34
C LYS A 272 16.23 3.36 -2.97
N PRO A 273 15.86 2.45 -2.06
CA PRO A 273 15.41 2.88 -0.75
C PRO A 273 16.58 3.50 0.01
N GLY A 274 16.41 4.77 0.42
CA GLY A 274 17.35 5.50 1.25
C GLY A 274 17.02 5.42 2.73
N SER A 275 17.91 5.96 3.56
CA SER A 275 17.70 6.10 5.00
C SER A 275 18.25 7.44 5.48
N GLY A 276 17.56 8.10 6.40
CA GLY A 276 18.00 9.38 6.91
C GLY A 276 16.90 10.08 7.69
N THR A 277 17.16 11.33 8.04
CA THR A 277 16.25 12.17 8.84
C THR A 277 15.54 13.19 7.96
N ILE A 278 14.22 13.26 8.09
CA ILE A 278 13.36 14.27 7.45
C ILE A 278 13.08 15.38 8.46
N TYR A 279 13.36 16.62 8.11
CA TYR A 279 12.89 17.78 8.87
C TYR A 279 11.45 18.14 8.47
N LEU A 280 10.52 18.11 9.43
CA LEU A 280 9.11 18.45 9.23
C LEU A 280 8.85 19.93 9.52
N ALA A 281 8.94 20.76 8.47
CA ALA A 281 8.66 22.19 8.51
C ALA A 281 7.15 22.44 8.31
N ALA A 282 6.46 23.01 9.29
CA ALA A 282 5.02 23.22 9.21
C ALA A 282 4.50 24.23 10.25
N PRO A 283 3.39 24.95 9.96
CA PRO A 283 2.67 25.67 11.00
C PRO A 283 1.92 24.70 11.93
N PHE A 284 1.68 25.13 13.17
CA PHE A 284 0.92 24.38 14.18
C PHE A 284 0.16 25.30 15.16
N PHE A 285 -0.34 26.44 14.66
CA PHE A 285 -0.99 27.49 15.46
C PHE A 285 -2.45 27.20 15.80
N ASP A 286 -3.09 26.31 15.04
CA ASP A 286 -4.45 25.85 15.26
C ASP A 286 -4.55 24.32 15.21
N LEU A 287 -5.74 23.80 15.52
CA LEU A 287 -6.00 22.36 15.59
C LEU A 287 -5.82 21.66 14.24
N GLY A 288 -6.21 22.30 13.13
CA GLY A 288 -6.13 21.68 11.80
C GLY A 288 -4.68 21.57 11.33
N GLN A 289 -3.90 22.62 11.55
CA GLN A 289 -2.46 22.64 11.32
C GLN A 289 -1.75 21.60 12.20
N ARG A 290 -2.05 21.57 13.50
CA ARG A 290 -1.47 20.58 14.41
C ARG A 290 -1.82 19.15 14.00
N TRP A 291 -3.05 18.88 13.61
CA TRP A 291 -3.48 17.55 13.17
C TRP A 291 -2.69 17.08 11.95
N LEU A 292 -2.47 17.95 10.96
CA LEU A 292 -1.69 17.61 9.77
C LEU A 292 -0.22 17.31 10.09
N VAL A 293 0.37 17.99 11.09
CA VAL A 293 1.72 17.69 11.58
C VAL A 293 1.78 16.30 12.22
N GLU A 294 0.84 15.97 13.10
CA GLU A 294 0.77 14.66 13.76
C GLU A 294 0.56 13.52 12.76
N GLU A 295 -0.35 13.71 11.80
CA GLU A 295 -0.63 12.72 10.76
C GLU A 295 0.59 12.51 9.86
N SER A 296 1.25 13.60 9.43
CA SER A 296 2.47 13.51 8.61
C SER A 296 3.60 12.80 9.36
N LEU A 297 3.81 13.14 10.63
CA LEU A 297 4.82 12.48 11.47
C LEU A 297 4.55 10.98 11.61
N SER A 298 3.31 10.60 11.92
CA SER A 298 2.89 9.20 12.04
C SER A 298 3.14 8.43 10.73
N MET A 299 2.73 9.01 9.60
CA MET A 299 2.86 8.36 8.29
C MET A 299 4.32 8.25 7.82
N LEU A 300 5.15 9.29 8.00
CA LEU A 300 6.57 9.23 7.65
C LEU A 300 7.31 8.17 8.47
N ASN A 301 7.05 8.10 9.77
CA ASN A 301 7.59 7.03 10.63
C ASN A 301 7.10 5.65 10.16
N GLY A 302 5.82 5.53 9.79
CA GLY A 302 5.24 4.30 9.24
C GLY A 302 5.86 3.87 7.89
N LEU A 303 6.36 4.83 7.11
CA LEU A 303 7.12 4.59 5.87
C LEU A 303 8.61 4.28 6.13
N GLY A 304 9.04 4.27 7.39
CA GLY A 304 10.38 3.90 7.81
C GLY A 304 11.40 5.03 7.84
N ALA A 305 10.97 6.30 7.75
CA ALA A 305 11.85 7.45 7.88
C ALA A 305 11.99 7.91 9.34
N ASP A 306 13.17 8.41 9.71
CA ASP A 306 13.33 9.17 10.93
C ASP A 306 12.87 10.62 10.70
N VAL A 307 12.21 11.24 11.67
CA VAL A 307 11.63 12.58 11.49
C VAL A 307 12.02 13.49 12.65
N PHE A 308 12.67 14.61 12.32
CA PHE A 308 12.80 15.74 13.23
C PHE A 308 11.60 16.66 13.06
N SER A 309 10.79 16.81 14.12
CA SER A 309 9.66 17.74 14.14
C SER A 309 9.88 18.80 15.21
N PRO A 310 10.01 20.10 14.85
CA PRO A 310 10.27 21.19 15.80
C PRO A 310 9.34 21.18 17.02
N VAL A 311 8.04 20.96 16.77
CA VAL A 311 7.03 20.97 17.83
C VAL A 311 7.14 19.80 18.82
N HIS A 312 7.83 18.72 18.44
CA HIS A 312 8.04 17.53 19.27
C HIS A 312 9.44 17.49 19.88
N ALA A 313 10.46 17.85 19.11
CA ALA A 313 11.86 17.77 19.52
C ALA A 313 12.28 18.98 20.39
N VAL A 314 11.78 20.18 20.08
CA VAL A 314 12.14 21.43 20.76
C VAL A 314 10.99 21.93 21.63
N GLY A 315 9.78 22.00 21.05
CA GLY A 315 8.58 22.46 21.74
C GLY A 315 8.54 23.99 21.94
N PRO A 316 7.54 24.50 22.69
CA PRO A 316 7.35 25.94 22.85
C PRO A 316 8.44 26.57 23.73
N GLY A 317 8.94 27.75 23.35
CA GLY A 317 9.97 28.45 24.11
C GLY A 317 10.30 29.85 23.58
N PRO A 318 11.23 30.57 24.22
CA PRO A 318 11.67 31.88 23.76
C PRO A 318 12.52 31.75 22.47
N ALA A 319 12.47 32.77 21.62
CA ALA A 319 13.11 32.74 20.30
C ALA A 319 14.64 32.50 20.32
N ASN A 320 15.34 32.93 21.38
CA ASN A 320 16.77 32.73 21.55
C ASN A 320 17.16 31.29 21.91
N TYR A 321 16.18 30.42 22.15
CA TYR A 321 16.35 28.99 22.37
C TYR A 321 15.76 28.20 21.20
N VAL A 322 14.49 28.46 20.84
CA VAL A 322 13.78 27.67 19.83
C VAL A 322 14.43 27.79 18.45
N ALA A 323 14.69 29.01 17.97
CA ALA A 323 15.20 29.18 16.60
C ALA A 323 16.59 28.54 16.39
N PRO A 324 17.57 28.66 17.31
CA PRO A 324 18.83 27.91 17.19
C PRO A 324 18.67 26.40 17.15
N GLU A 325 17.81 25.82 17.99
CA GLU A 325 17.61 24.36 18.05
C GLU A 325 16.88 23.84 16.80
N ASP A 326 15.87 24.57 16.31
CA ASP A 326 15.16 24.23 15.07
C ASP A 326 16.11 24.25 13.87
N ILE A 327 16.95 25.30 13.76
CA ILE A 327 17.95 25.40 12.69
C ILE A 327 19.00 24.28 12.80
N ALA A 328 19.44 23.93 14.01
CA ALA A 328 20.36 22.81 14.20
C ALA A 328 19.73 21.48 13.77
N GLY A 329 18.45 21.26 14.07
CA GLY A 329 17.70 20.09 13.61
C GLY A 329 17.55 20.03 12.09
N LEU A 330 17.30 21.18 11.45
CA LEU A 330 17.23 21.30 9.99
C LEU A 330 18.58 20.99 9.35
N GLU A 331 19.67 21.56 9.85
CA GLU A 331 21.03 21.34 9.34
C GLU A 331 21.50 19.89 9.48
N ALA A 332 21.00 19.17 10.49
CA ALA A 332 21.29 17.76 10.72
C ALA A 332 20.41 16.80 9.90
N SER A 333 19.39 17.31 9.21
CA SER A 333 18.45 16.52 8.42
C SER A 333 18.90 16.39 6.96
N ASP A 334 18.52 15.28 6.33
CA ASP A 334 18.91 14.97 4.96
C ASP A 334 17.96 15.55 3.92
N VAL A 335 16.68 15.72 4.29
CA VAL A 335 15.60 16.23 3.44
C VAL A 335 14.63 17.05 4.28
N VAL A 336 14.01 18.07 3.70
CA VAL A 336 12.90 18.82 4.33
C VAL A 336 11.56 18.41 3.71
N PHE A 337 10.60 18.03 4.56
CA PHE A 337 9.18 18.03 4.20
C PHE A 337 8.53 19.32 4.69
N ALA A 338 8.04 20.15 3.77
CA ALA A 338 7.44 21.45 4.10
C ALA A 338 5.93 21.46 3.85
N ILE A 339 5.13 21.73 4.88
CA ILE A 339 3.68 21.94 4.76
C ILE A 339 3.42 23.43 4.58
N LEU A 340 3.16 23.83 3.34
CA LEU A 340 2.97 25.24 2.95
C LEU A 340 1.50 25.69 3.03
N ASN A 341 0.62 24.84 3.55
CA ASN A 341 -0.79 25.19 3.76
C ASN A 341 -0.88 26.40 4.69
N GLY A 342 -1.38 27.52 4.17
CA GLY A 342 -1.49 28.79 4.91
C GLY A 342 -0.27 29.72 4.82
N LEU A 343 0.79 29.34 4.09
CA LEU A 343 1.97 30.18 3.80
C LEU A 343 2.62 30.80 5.04
N ASP A 344 2.80 30.01 6.09
CA ASP A 344 3.45 30.46 7.31
C ASP A 344 4.87 31.01 7.05
N PRO A 345 5.18 32.25 7.46
CA PRO A 345 6.51 32.83 7.24
C PRO A 345 7.66 32.04 7.85
N GLY A 346 7.44 31.35 8.98
CA GLY A 346 8.47 30.51 9.62
C GLY A 346 8.82 29.32 8.73
N THR A 347 7.82 28.59 8.28
CA THR A 347 7.96 27.46 7.34
C THR A 347 8.63 27.91 6.03
N ILE A 348 8.24 29.06 5.47
CA ILE A 348 8.86 29.61 4.26
C ILE A 348 10.33 29.99 4.50
N PHE A 349 10.67 30.51 5.68
CA PHE A 349 12.05 30.80 6.05
C PHE A 349 12.90 29.53 6.11
N GLU A 350 12.39 28.46 6.73
CA GLU A 350 13.06 27.15 6.81
C GLU A 350 13.29 26.56 5.41
N VAL A 351 12.30 26.65 4.51
CA VAL A 351 12.45 26.24 3.10
C VAL A 351 13.57 27.02 2.42
N GLY A 352 13.60 28.34 2.55
CA GLY A 352 14.66 29.17 1.97
C GLY A 352 16.05 28.85 2.54
N TYR A 353 16.12 28.53 3.84
CA TYR A 353 17.36 28.12 4.51
C TYR A 353 17.86 26.77 3.98
N ALA A 354 16.97 25.77 3.89
CA ALA A 354 17.28 24.45 3.36
C ALA A 354 17.79 24.51 1.91
N VAL A 355 17.10 25.29 1.05
CA VAL A 355 17.54 25.56 -0.33
C VAL A 355 18.94 26.16 -0.36
N LYS A 356 19.22 27.14 0.52
CA LYS A 356 20.54 27.77 0.59
C LYS A 356 21.64 26.78 1.00
N MET A 357 21.30 25.81 1.83
CA MET A 357 22.19 24.73 2.26
C MET A 357 22.34 23.58 1.25
N GLY A 358 21.49 23.56 0.20
CA GLY A 358 21.45 22.46 -0.76
C GLY A 358 20.74 21.21 -0.23
N ILE A 359 19.95 21.35 0.83
CA ILE A 359 19.11 20.26 1.36
C ILE A 359 17.85 20.17 0.47
N PRO A 360 17.53 18.98 -0.09
CA PRO A 360 16.34 18.80 -0.90
C PRO A 360 15.07 19.12 -0.12
N VAL A 361 14.10 19.77 -0.78
CA VAL A 361 12.81 20.13 -0.20
C VAL A 361 11.68 19.52 -1.02
N VAL A 362 10.77 18.80 -0.36
CA VAL A 362 9.48 18.40 -0.89
C VAL A 362 8.39 19.15 -0.13
N ALA A 363 7.52 19.83 -0.84
CA ALA A 363 6.49 20.70 -0.27
C ALA A 363 5.08 20.20 -0.58
N LEU A 364 4.25 20.10 0.45
CA LEU A 364 2.81 19.99 0.33
C LEU A 364 2.20 21.39 0.29
N ALA A 365 1.50 21.72 -0.79
CA ALA A 365 0.84 23.02 -0.95
C ALA A 365 -0.59 22.83 -1.46
N GLN A 366 -1.55 22.70 -0.54
CA GLN A 366 -2.96 22.55 -0.85
C GLN A 366 -3.69 23.90 -0.79
N ASN A 367 -4.53 24.16 -1.79
CA ASN A 367 -5.30 25.40 -1.91
C ASN A 367 -4.43 26.68 -1.91
N ILE A 368 -3.21 26.60 -2.42
CA ILE A 368 -2.29 27.74 -2.59
C ILE A 368 -2.21 28.12 -4.07
N LYS A 369 -2.16 29.42 -4.37
CA LYS A 369 -2.00 29.89 -5.75
C LYS A 369 -0.55 29.69 -6.19
N GLU A 370 -0.36 29.29 -7.44
CA GLU A 370 0.97 29.16 -8.05
C GLU A 370 1.83 30.42 -7.90
N GLU A 371 1.20 31.61 -7.98
CA GLU A 371 1.88 32.89 -7.80
C GLU A 371 2.56 33.03 -6.43
N ASP A 372 1.96 32.48 -5.38
CA ASP A 372 2.50 32.57 -4.01
C ASP A 372 3.65 31.57 -3.79
N LEU A 373 3.83 30.60 -4.70
CA LEU A 373 4.85 29.55 -4.63
C LEU A 373 6.07 29.84 -5.52
N LYS A 374 6.11 30.97 -6.24
CA LYS A 374 7.17 31.31 -7.21
C LYS A 374 8.59 31.10 -6.69
N MET A 375 8.87 31.49 -5.45
CA MET A 375 10.21 31.34 -4.86
C MET A 375 10.54 29.89 -4.55
N VAL A 376 9.57 29.12 -4.05
CA VAL A 376 9.74 27.69 -3.75
C VAL A 376 9.92 26.90 -5.06
N ALA A 377 9.03 27.10 -6.03
CA ALA A 377 9.12 26.44 -7.33
C ALA A 377 10.38 26.84 -8.10
N GLY A 378 10.72 28.14 -8.12
CA GLY A 378 11.86 28.68 -8.85
C GLY A 378 13.23 28.31 -8.27
N THR A 379 13.27 27.70 -7.09
CA THR A 379 14.51 27.23 -6.45
C THR A 379 14.71 25.71 -6.53
N GLY A 380 13.87 25.02 -7.30
CA GLY A 380 14.00 23.58 -7.54
C GLY A 380 13.41 22.70 -6.45
N CYS A 381 12.66 23.27 -5.50
CA CYS A 381 11.86 22.49 -4.57
C CYS A 381 10.78 21.73 -5.34
N GLU A 382 10.50 20.52 -4.87
CA GLU A 382 9.42 19.71 -5.42
C GLU A 382 8.11 20.07 -4.73
N ILE A 383 7.04 20.30 -5.48
CA ILE A 383 5.75 20.74 -4.92
C ILE A 383 4.65 19.81 -5.40
N THR A 384 3.76 19.41 -4.49
CA THR A 384 2.54 18.68 -4.81
C THR A 384 1.37 19.13 -3.94
N GLU A 385 0.16 18.95 -4.45
CA GLU A 385 -1.10 19.16 -3.72
C GLU A 385 -1.67 17.86 -3.13
N ASP A 386 -1.09 16.71 -3.49
CA ASP A 386 -1.54 15.41 -3.01
C ASP A 386 -0.73 14.97 -1.78
N PHE A 387 -1.43 14.74 -0.66
CA PHE A 387 -0.81 14.44 0.63
C PHE A 387 -0.01 13.14 0.61
N ALA A 388 -0.59 12.06 0.07
CA ALA A 388 0.08 10.77 0.03
C ALA A 388 1.34 10.80 -0.85
N SER A 389 1.24 11.48 -2.01
CA SER A 389 2.36 11.69 -2.91
C SER A 389 3.49 12.48 -2.25
N ALA A 390 3.16 13.54 -1.51
CA ALA A 390 4.18 14.36 -0.84
C ALA A 390 5.01 13.53 0.15
N LEU A 391 4.35 12.67 0.93
CA LEU A 391 5.01 11.80 1.92
C LEU A 391 5.88 10.72 1.27
N TYR A 392 5.42 10.09 0.18
CA TYR A 392 6.24 9.11 -0.54
C TYR A 392 7.45 9.78 -1.21
N ARG A 393 7.25 10.93 -1.86
CA ARG A 393 8.32 11.60 -2.58
C ARG A 393 9.39 12.13 -1.64
N VAL A 394 9.04 12.62 -0.45
CA VAL A 394 10.06 13.01 0.53
C VAL A 394 10.88 11.80 1.03
N VAL A 395 10.25 10.65 1.25
CA VAL A 395 10.96 9.41 1.62
C VAL A 395 11.89 8.94 0.51
N TRP A 396 11.47 9.05 -0.76
CA TRP A 396 12.30 8.69 -1.91
C TRP A 396 13.50 9.63 -2.15
N ARG A 397 13.53 10.79 -1.49
CA ARG A 397 14.68 11.72 -1.53
C ARG A 397 15.73 11.44 -0.47
N LEU A 398 15.48 10.52 0.47
CA LEU A 398 16.47 10.12 1.46
C LEU A 398 17.71 9.47 0.80
N PRO A 399 18.91 9.69 1.34
CA PRO A 399 20.18 9.25 0.75
C PRO A 399 20.44 7.74 0.82
#